data_AF-A0A0T8SN87-F1
#
_entry.id   AF-A0A0T8SN87-F1
#
_cell.length_a   1.000
_cell.length_b   1.000
_cell.length_c   1.000
_cell.angle_alpha   90.00
_cell.angle_beta   90.00
_cell.angle_gamma   90.00
#
_symmetry.space_group_name_H-M   'P 1'
#
loop_
_entity.id
_entity.type
_entity.pdbx_description
1 polymer ?
#
loop_
_entity_poly.entity_id
_entity_poly.type
_entity_poly.pdbx_seq_one_letter_code
_entity_poly.pdbx_strand_id
1 'polypeptide(L)'
;MAKSQISELLPTKYRKRHQLMLYLYDILVDILVKADKYQLSSLSFRFTNEINVEIDLFDELDKQKDLDISEYVYIPHIFFSILRDLNYYLFESLSCIERGKVTVAFSLARKPFQDNLFYLSWILVQPHDFLEKIQYGAPREYDVSDLKGKKEFVIDLLLKAKESIQYENGFLDFSRELLDPELLYDIIYNRKAENSLTSVFDQSIHLVTKNKNYPTEKRNLNFIFSDDKIWDDFWHLFYEKTPYILIYLVEVAIAIFEKYFDIDLEIVTLNRYIRNLKIIFALSGEENKELESIFDLLFSSDNLSMTCEECGRLYKFNSILVREIKEDYLYTCQNCGFVERLGQYFVSDELLNYKRKIVIDNSDNENWKLV
;
A
#
# COMPACT_ATOMS: atom_id res chain seq x y z
N MET A 1 5.26 -16.93 -8.91
CA MET A 1 6.71 -16.75 -8.62
C MET A 1 7.04 -17.18 -7.20
N ALA A 2 7.70 -18.34 -6.99
CA ALA A 2 8.18 -18.74 -5.67
C ALA A 2 9.60 -19.35 -5.66
N LYS A 3 10.51 -18.57 -5.09
CA LYS A 3 11.31 -18.90 -3.90
C LYS A 3 11.80 -17.56 -3.37
N SER A 4 11.16 -17.02 -2.35
CA SER A 4 11.90 -16.16 -1.43
C SER A 4 12.38 -17.12 -0.36
N GLN A 5 13.58 -17.65 -0.50
CA GLN A 5 14.27 -18.15 0.66
C GLN A 5 14.86 -16.90 1.28
N ILE A 6 14.20 -16.37 2.31
CA ILE A 6 14.72 -15.25 3.10
C ILE A 6 16.20 -15.53 3.36
N SER A 7 17.04 -14.57 2.97
CA SER A 7 18.49 -14.64 3.03
C SER A 7 18.92 -15.17 4.39
N GLU A 8 19.84 -16.13 4.37
CA GLU A 8 20.47 -16.64 5.59
C GLU A 8 21.22 -15.55 6.36
N LEU A 9 21.55 -14.44 5.69
CA LEU A 9 22.16 -13.26 6.29
C LEU A 9 21.20 -12.49 7.20
N LEU A 10 19.88 -12.66 7.06
CA LEU A 10 18.92 -11.96 7.90
C LEU A 10 18.93 -12.54 9.32
N PRO A 11 19.21 -11.72 10.36
CA PRO A 11 19.13 -12.17 11.75
C PRO A 11 17.76 -12.77 12.09
N THR A 12 17.76 -13.89 12.81
CA THR A 12 16.54 -14.65 13.16
C THR A 12 15.49 -13.79 13.86
N LYS A 13 15.92 -12.82 14.68
CA LYS A 13 15.06 -11.84 15.38
C LYS A 13 14.16 -11.02 14.43
N TYR A 14 14.55 -10.83 13.17
CA TYR A 14 13.82 -10.01 12.21
C TYR A 14 12.96 -10.82 11.24
N ARG A 15 13.13 -12.15 11.17
CA ARG A 15 12.48 -13.00 10.16
C ARG A 15 10.96 -12.85 10.15
N LYS A 16 10.31 -12.92 11.32
CA LYS A 16 8.84 -12.78 11.42
C LYS A 16 8.35 -11.43 10.89
N ARG A 17 9.03 -10.34 11.24
CA ARG A 17 8.69 -8.99 10.76
C ARG A 17 8.94 -8.85 9.25
N HIS A 18 10.00 -9.46 8.74
CA HIS A 18 10.29 -9.47 7.31
C HIS A 18 9.22 -10.23 6.52
N GLN A 19 8.81 -11.41 7.01
CA GLN A 19 7.72 -12.20 6.42
C GLN A 19 6.41 -11.39 6.39
N LEU A 20 6.09 -10.67 7.47
CA LEU A 20 4.93 -9.77 7.49
C LEU A 20 5.05 -8.67 6.42
N MET A 21 6.22 -8.04 6.29
CA MET A 21 6.41 -7.00 5.27
C MET A 21 6.31 -7.54 3.85
N LEU A 22 6.81 -8.75 3.58
CA LEU A 22 6.65 -9.41 2.27
C LEU A 22 5.18 -9.74 1.99
N TYR A 23 4.46 -10.27 2.97
CA TYR A 23 3.01 -10.51 2.87
C TYR A 23 2.24 -9.22 2.52
N LEU A 24 2.52 -8.13 3.24
CA LEU A 24 1.90 -6.82 3.00
C LEU A 24 2.23 -6.27 1.61
N TYR A 25 3.50 -6.38 1.19
CA TYR A 25 3.95 -6.01 -0.15
C TYR A 25 3.24 -6.83 -1.25
N ASP A 26 3.13 -8.14 -1.06
CA ASP A 26 2.54 -9.04 -2.06
C ASP A 26 1.05 -8.70 -2.31
N ILE A 27 0.31 -8.22 -1.29
CA ILE A 27 -1.07 -7.72 -1.49
C ILE A 27 -1.10 -6.55 -2.50
N LEU A 28 -0.16 -5.62 -2.39
CA LEU A 28 -0.07 -4.49 -3.33
C LEU A 28 0.27 -4.95 -4.75
N VAL A 29 1.13 -5.97 -4.87
CA VAL A 29 1.47 -6.57 -6.16
C VAL A 29 0.28 -7.30 -6.75
N ASP A 30 -0.45 -8.07 -5.95
CA ASP A 30 -1.63 -8.81 -6.37
C ASP A 30 -2.73 -7.88 -6.89
N ILE A 31 -2.95 -6.73 -6.24
CA ILE A 31 -3.85 -5.67 -6.75
C ILE A 31 -3.41 -5.20 -8.15
N LEU A 32 -2.11 -4.99 -8.39
CA LEU A 32 -1.59 -4.61 -9.71
C LEU A 32 -1.73 -5.73 -10.75
N VAL A 33 -1.45 -6.97 -10.37
CA VAL A 33 -1.61 -8.13 -11.27
C VAL A 33 -3.06 -8.27 -11.69
N LYS A 34 -4.00 -8.11 -10.76
CA LYS A 34 -5.44 -8.05 -11.04
C LYS A 34 -5.79 -6.85 -11.92
N ALA A 35 -5.20 -5.68 -11.66
CA ALA A 35 -5.41 -4.49 -12.48
C ALA A 35 -5.05 -4.71 -13.94
N ASP A 36 -3.92 -5.36 -14.20
CA ASP A 36 -3.47 -5.70 -15.56
C ASP A 36 -4.31 -6.83 -16.18
N LYS A 37 -4.60 -7.90 -15.42
CA LYS A 37 -5.40 -9.05 -15.88
C LYS A 37 -6.80 -8.61 -16.34
N TYR A 38 -7.46 -7.74 -15.56
CA TYR A 38 -8.84 -7.31 -15.80
C TYR A 38 -8.95 -5.94 -16.47
N GLN A 39 -7.83 -5.29 -16.79
CA GLN A 39 -7.80 -3.95 -17.37
C GLN A 39 -8.56 -2.93 -16.50
N LEU A 40 -8.36 -2.98 -15.18
CA LEU A 40 -9.09 -2.17 -14.20
C LEU A 40 -8.84 -0.66 -14.34
N SER A 41 -7.73 -0.28 -14.97
CA SER A 41 -7.42 1.10 -15.35
C SER A 41 -8.15 1.59 -16.61
N SER A 42 -8.76 0.68 -17.38
CA SER A 42 -9.50 1.02 -18.59
C SER A 42 -10.90 1.50 -18.26
N LEU A 43 -11.34 2.51 -19.01
CA LEU A 43 -12.66 3.11 -18.88
C LEU A 43 -13.35 3.17 -20.24
N SER A 44 -14.65 2.93 -20.26
CA SER A 44 -15.49 3.13 -21.44
C SER A 44 -16.54 4.20 -21.19
N PHE A 45 -16.71 5.09 -22.17
CA PHE A 45 -17.61 6.23 -22.11
C PHE A 45 -18.87 5.95 -22.93
N ARG A 46 -20.02 6.37 -22.42
CA ARG A 46 -21.27 6.49 -23.18
C ARG A 46 -21.83 7.89 -22.99
N PHE A 47 -22.25 8.51 -24.07
CA PHE A 47 -22.87 9.84 -24.04
C PHE A 47 -24.37 9.73 -24.30
N THR A 48 -25.16 10.61 -23.70
CA THR A 48 -26.61 10.65 -23.93
C THR A 48 -26.95 11.13 -25.34
N ASN A 49 -26.15 12.05 -25.89
CA ASN A 49 -26.25 12.56 -27.25
C ASN A 49 -25.01 12.21 -28.09
N GLU A 50 -25.18 12.11 -29.42
CA GLU A 50 -24.07 11.88 -30.34
C GLU A 50 -23.03 13.01 -30.24
N ILE A 51 -21.77 12.65 -30.00
CA ILE A 51 -20.64 13.58 -30.02
C ILE A 51 -20.00 13.56 -31.40
N ASN A 52 -19.62 14.74 -31.88
CA ASN A 52 -18.91 14.87 -33.14
C ASN A 52 -17.52 14.21 -33.01
N VAL A 53 -17.21 13.27 -33.90
CA VAL A 53 -16.05 12.35 -33.80
C VAL A 53 -14.69 13.07 -33.84
N GLU A 54 -14.66 14.35 -34.18
CA GLU A 54 -13.45 15.19 -34.27
C GLU A 54 -13.03 15.83 -32.92
N ILE A 55 -13.79 15.67 -31.84
CA ILE A 55 -13.48 16.27 -30.54
C ILE A 55 -12.53 15.37 -29.74
N ASP A 56 -11.40 15.92 -29.27
CA ASP A 56 -10.57 15.26 -28.26
C ASP A 56 -11.33 15.24 -26.92
N LEU A 57 -11.63 14.03 -26.44
CA LEU A 57 -12.38 13.83 -25.22
C LEU A 57 -11.70 14.47 -24.00
N PHE A 58 -10.36 14.44 -23.94
CA PHE A 58 -9.64 15.01 -22.80
C PHE A 58 -9.70 16.53 -22.81
N ASP A 59 -9.56 17.16 -23.98
CA ASP A 59 -9.73 18.61 -24.12
C ASP A 59 -11.15 19.06 -23.71
N GLU A 60 -12.16 18.24 -24.00
CA GLU A 60 -13.53 18.57 -23.63
C GLU A 60 -13.76 18.38 -22.13
N LEU A 61 -13.29 17.28 -21.53
CA LEU A 61 -13.33 17.08 -20.08
C LEU A 61 -12.62 18.23 -19.33
N ASP A 62 -11.48 18.69 -19.85
CA ASP A 62 -10.72 19.81 -19.27
C ASP A 62 -11.45 21.16 -19.37
N LYS A 63 -12.30 21.37 -20.40
CA LYS A 63 -13.15 22.56 -20.49
C LYS A 63 -14.30 22.51 -19.48
N GLN A 64 -14.93 21.34 -19.31
CA GLN A 64 -16.05 21.17 -18.39
C GLN A 64 -15.60 21.38 -16.94
N LYS A 65 -14.37 20.96 -16.60
CA LYS A 65 -13.81 21.03 -15.23
C LYS A 65 -14.70 20.38 -14.17
N ASP A 66 -15.48 19.39 -14.58
CA ASP A 66 -16.32 18.63 -13.68
C ASP A 66 -15.44 17.66 -12.87
N LEU A 67 -15.34 17.92 -11.56
CA LEU A 67 -14.49 17.15 -10.66
C LEU A 67 -15.06 15.75 -10.39
N ASP A 68 -16.38 15.57 -10.45
CA ASP A 68 -17.00 14.26 -10.25
C ASP A 68 -16.65 13.34 -11.42
N ILE A 69 -16.82 13.81 -12.66
CA ILE A 69 -16.39 13.07 -13.86
C ILE A 69 -14.88 12.81 -13.81
N SER A 70 -14.09 13.83 -13.46
CA SER A 70 -12.64 13.73 -13.37
C SER A 70 -12.19 12.69 -12.33
N GLU A 71 -12.86 12.59 -11.19
CA GLU A 71 -12.59 11.58 -10.17
C GLU A 71 -12.71 10.16 -10.74
N TYR A 72 -13.84 9.84 -11.37
CA TYR A 72 -14.06 8.51 -11.94
C TYR A 72 -13.14 8.22 -13.13
N VAL A 73 -12.75 9.22 -13.90
CA VAL A 73 -11.86 9.04 -15.07
C VAL A 73 -10.41 8.85 -14.64
N TYR A 74 -9.88 9.77 -13.84
CA TYR A 74 -8.44 9.88 -13.63
C TYR A 74 -7.94 9.13 -12.40
N ILE A 75 -8.70 9.08 -11.29
CA ILE A 75 -8.16 8.54 -10.03
C ILE A 75 -7.71 7.08 -10.16
N PRO A 76 -8.49 6.15 -10.72
CA PRO A 76 -8.05 4.75 -10.79
C PRO A 76 -6.77 4.57 -11.63
N HIS A 77 -6.61 5.36 -12.69
CA HIS A 77 -5.38 5.33 -13.50
C HIS A 77 -4.18 5.89 -12.73
N ILE A 78 -4.35 7.02 -12.04
CA ILE A 78 -3.32 7.64 -11.20
C ILE A 78 -2.95 6.71 -10.04
N PHE A 79 -3.94 6.12 -9.37
CA PHE A 79 -3.77 5.19 -8.26
C PHE A 79 -2.87 4.02 -8.64
N PHE A 80 -3.20 3.28 -9.71
CA PHE A 80 -2.37 2.16 -10.15
C PHE A 80 -0.98 2.60 -10.62
N SER A 81 -0.86 3.79 -11.21
CA SER A 81 0.43 4.36 -11.62
C SER A 81 1.33 4.66 -10.42
N ILE A 82 0.79 5.27 -9.36
CA ILE A 82 1.49 5.54 -8.10
C ILE A 82 1.84 4.23 -7.40
N LEU A 83 0.92 3.27 -7.38
CA LEU A 83 1.13 1.97 -6.74
C LEU A 83 2.24 1.16 -7.45
N ARG A 84 2.28 1.22 -8.79
CA ARG A 84 3.35 0.60 -9.58
C ARG A 84 4.72 1.25 -9.29
N ASP A 85 4.78 2.58 -9.27
CA ASP A 85 6.01 3.30 -8.91
C ASP A 85 6.48 2.92 -7.50
N LEU A 86 5.57 2.93 -6.51
CA LEU A 86 5.82 2.51 -5.13
C LEU A 86 6.43 1.11 -5.06
N ASN A 87 5.85 0.14 -5.76
CA ASN A 87 6.26 -1.27 -5.69
C ASN A 87 7.66 -1.52 -6.27
N TYR A 88 8.10 -0.75 -7.28
CA TYR A 88 9.47 -0.86 -7.81
C TYR A 88 10.52 -0.51 -6.75
N TYR A 89 10.30 0.54 -5.97
CA TYR A 89 11.26 0.95 -4.94
C TYR A 89 11.14 0.13 -3.66
N LEU A 90 9.91 -0.21 -3.26
CA LEU A 90 9.66 -0.92 -2.00
C LEU A 90 10.24 -2.34 -2.02
N PHE A 91 10.08 -3.09 -3.12
CA PHE A 91 10.65 -4.42 -3.23
C PHE A 91 12.18 -4.42 -3.12
N GLU A 92 12.83 -3.51 -3.85
CA GLU A 92 14.27 -3.38 -3.82
C GLU A 92 14.78 -2.97 -2.44
N SER A 93 14.04 -2.11 -1.73
CA SER A 93 14.33 -1.76 -0.34
C SER A 93 14.28 -2.99 0.58
N LEU A 94 13.19 -3.78 0.51
CA LEU A 94 13.01 -5.00 1.30
C LEU A 94 14.10 -6.05 0.97
N SER A 95 14.42 -6.22 -0.31
CA SER A 95 15.50 -7.11 -0.74
C SER A 95 16.89 -6.66 -0.25
N CYS A 96 17.13 -5.34 -0.20
CA CYS A 96 18.39 -4.79 0.30
C CYS A 96 18.54 -4.99 1.81
N ILE A 97 17.50 -4.68 2.59
CA ILE A 97 17.56 -4.81 4.04
C ILE A 97 17.68 -6.28 4.49
N GLU A 98 17.09 -7.21 3.75
CA GLU A 98 17.22 -8.65 3.97
C GLU A 98 18.68 -9.13 3.87
N ARG A 99 19.47 -8.50 3.00
CA ARG A 99 20.87 -8.81 2.74
C ARG A 99 21.86 -7.93 3.52
N GLY A 100 21.37 -7.13 4.48
CA GLY A 100 22.20 -6.22 5.27
C GLY A 100 22.70 -4.99 4.52
N LYS A 101 22.14 -4.66 3.35
CA LYS A 101 22.47 -3.42 2.60
C LYS A 101 21.67 -2.25 3.14
N VAL A 102 21.89 -1.91 4.41
CA VAL A 102 21.03 -1.00 5.20
C VAL A 102 20.91 0.39 4.57
N THR A 103 22.01 1.04 4.17
CA THR A 103 21.95 2.37 3.54
C THR A 103 21.11 2.38 2.27
N VAL A 104 21.33 1.40 1.39
CA VAL A 104 20.59 1.29 0.12
C VAL A 104 19.11 1.06 0.39
N ALA A 105 18.78 0.23 1.38
CA ALA A 105 17.40 0.00 1.79
C ALA A 105 16.70 1.29 2.23
N PHE A 106 17.33 2.10 3.09
CA PHE A 106 16.77 3.39 3.52
C PHE A 106 16.64 4.39 2.36
N SER A 107 17.64 4.47 1.47
CA SER A 107 17.58 5.35 0.31
C SER A 107 16.39 5.01 -0.61
N LEU A 108 16.14 3.72 -0.83
CA LEU A 108 15.03 3.24 -1.65
C LEU A 108 13.68 3.40 -0.95
N ALA A 109 13.60 3.16 0.36
CA ALA A 109 12.36 3.28 1.15
C ALA A 109 11.82 4.72 1.25
N ARG A 110 12.69 5.73 1.11
CA ARG A 110 12.31 7.14 1.24
C ARG A 110 11.14 7.52 0.33
N LYS A 111 11.19 7.14 -0.96
CA LYS A 111 10.17 7.56 -1.94
C LYS A 111 8.80 6.90 -1.67
N PRO A 112 8.70 5.56 -1.50
CA PRO A 112 7.46 4.90 -1.08
C PRO A 112 6.81 5.55 0.15
N PHE A 113 7.59 5.85 1.19
CA PHE A 113 7.04 6.29 2.47
C PHE A 113 6.80 7.79 2.55
N GLN A 114 7.63 8.63 1.94
CA GLN A 114 7.44 10.08 2.01
C GLN A 114 6.59 10.64 0.89
N ASP A 115 6.66 10.07 -0.32
CA ASP A 115 6.07 10.68 -1.51
C ASP A 115 4.83 9.87 -1.94
N ASN A 116 4.99 8.58 -2.27
CA ASN A 116 3.86 7.77 -2.76
C ASN A 116 2.75 7.64 -1.71
N LEU A 117 3.09 7.32 -0.45
CA LEU A 117 2.12 7.22 0.64
C LEU A 117 1.35 8.53 0.86
N PHE A 118 2.01 9.68 0.74
CA PHE A 118 1.36 10.98 0.88
C PHE A 118 0.29 11.18 -0.20
N TYR A 119 0.65 10.94 -1.46
CA TYR A 119 -0.31 11.07 -2.57
C TYR A 119 -1.46 10.08 -2.47
N LEU A 120 -1.20 8.83 -2.08
CA LEU A 120 -2.27 7.85 -1.84
C LEU A 120 -3.21 8.32 -0.72
N SER A 121 -2.67 8.85 0.38
CA SER A 121 -3.49 9.41 1.47
C SER A 121 -4.33 10.59 0.99
N TRP A 122 -3.77 11.47 0.16
CA TRP A 122 -4.49 12.61 -0.42
C TRP A 122 -5.63 12.16 -1.35
N ILE A 123 -5.36 11.18 -2.23
CA ILE A 123 -6.35 10.57 -3.11
C ILE A 123 -7.51 9.95 -2.31
N LEU A 124 -7.21 9.28 -1.19
CA LEU A 124 -8.23 8.66 -0.36
C LEU A 124 -9.15 9.69 0.30
N VAL A 125 -8.58 10.77 0.85
CA VAL A 125 -9.32 11.72 1.69
C VAL A 125 -9.95 12.86 0.91
N GLN A 126 -9.24 13.43 -0.06
CA GLN A 126 -9.66 14.63 -0.80
C GLN A 126 -9.36 14.49 -2.31
N PRO A 127 -9.96 13.51 -3.00
CA PRO A 127 -9.70 13.25 -4.42
C PRO A 127 -9.98 14.46 -5.32
N HIS A 128 -11.06 15.21 -5.07
CA HIS A 128 -11.39 16.43 -5.82
C HIS A 128 -10.33 17.52 -5.68
N ASP A 129 -9.88 17.82 -4.46
CA ASP A 129 -8.82 18.81 -4.22
C ASP A 129 -7.51 18.36 -4.87
N PHE A 130 -7.13 17.10 -4.70
CA PHE A 130 -5.96 16.52 -5.35
C PHE A 130 -6.00 16.68 -6.88
N LEU A 131 -7.12 16.35 -7.53
CA LEU A 131 -7.28 16.46 -8.98
C LEU A 131 -7.24 17.91 -9.45
N GLU A 132 -7.94 18.81 -8.75
CA GLU A 132 -7.91 20.24 -9.09
C GLU A 132 -6.46 20.76 -9.07
N LYS A 133 -5.67 20.38 -8.06
CA LYS A 133 -4.26 20.77 -7.96
C LYS A 133 -3.38 20.18 -9.05
N ILE A 134 -3.54 18.90 -9.37
CA ILE A 134 -2.73 18.24 -10.40
C ILE A 134 -3.04 18.78 -11.81
N GLN A 135 -4.33 18.98 -12.12
CA GLN A 135 -4.74 19.37 -13.48
C GLN A 135 -4.58 20.87 -13.72
N TYR A 136 -4.92 21.70 -12.73
CA TYR A 136 -5.05 23.14 -12.93
C TYR A 136 -4.14 23.98 -12.02
N GLY A 137 -3.53 23.36 -11.00
CA GLY A 137 -2.62 24.02 -10.07
C GLY A 137 -1.18 24.13 -10.58
N ALA A 138 -0.40 24.99 -9.94
CA ALA A 138 1.04 25.06 -10.18
C ALA A 138 1.76 23.88 -9.49
N PRO A 139 2.92 23.40 -10.00
CA PRO A 139 3.64 22.26 -9.40
C PRO A 139 3.90 22.34 -7.89
N ARG A 140 4.17 23.54 -7.37
CA ARG A 140 4.35 23.80 -5.93
C ARG A 140 3.12 23.48 -5.06
N GLU A 141 1.92 23.45 -5.66
CA GLU A 141 0.67 23.19 -4.95
C GLU A 141 0.47 21.70 -4.68
N TYR A 142 1.12 20.83 -5.46
CA TYR A 142 1.08 19.38 -5.30
C TYR A 142 2.47 18.75 -5.07
N ASP A 143 3.52 19.55 -4.86
CA ASP A 143 4.85 19.06 -4.48
C ASP A 143 4.87 18.64 -3.01
N VAL A 144 5.02 17.34 -2.77
CA VAL A 144 5.09 16.75 -1.43
C VAL A 144 6.27 17.28 -0.62
N SER A 145 7.36 17.71 -1.28
CA SER A 145 8.53 18.27 -0.61
C SER A 145 8.19 19.52 0.20
N ASP A 146 7.27 20.34 -0.32
CA ASP A 146 6.76 21.54 0.34
C ASP A 146 5.62 21.20 1.31
N LEU A 147 4.69 20.36 0.89
CA LEU A 147 3.49 20.03 1.67
C LEU A 147 3.80 19.26 2.95
N LYS A 148 4.76 18.32 2.93
CA LYS A 148 5.14 17.53 4.11
C LYS A 148 5.73 18.36 5.25
N GLY A 149 6.17 19.59 4.96
CA GLY A 149 6.60 20.56 5.96
C GLY A 149 5.46 21.18 6.78
N LYS A 150 4.22 21.10 6.30
CA LYS A 150 3.02 21.67 6.95
C LYS A 150 2.45 20.65 7.94
N LYS A 151 2.97 20.64 9.18
CA LYS A 151 2.64 19.63 10.20
C LYS A 151 1.14 19.41 10.38
N GLU A 152 0.38 20.49 10.60
CA GLU A 152 -1.06 20.38 10.89
C GLU A 152 -1.83 19.75 9.72
N PHE A 153 -1.48 20.13 8.49
CA PHE A 153 -2.09 19.58 7.29
C PHE A 153 -1.81 18.08 7.12
N VAL A 154 -0.56 17.65 7.33
CA VAL A 154 -0.20 16.24 7.19
C VAL A 154 -0.88 15.39 8.25
N ILE A 155 -0.93 15.85 9.50
CA ILE A 155 -1.59 15.10 10.58
C ILE A 155 -3.10 15.00 10.34
N ASP A 156 -3.75 16.08 9.91
CA ASP A 156 -5.17 16.08 9.54
C ASP A 156 -5.45 15.10 8.38
N LEU A 157 -4.58 15.08 7.37
CA LEU A 157 -4.68 14.14 6.26
C LEU A 157 -4.57 12.68 6.73
N LEU A 158 -3.57 12.37 7.56
CA LEU A 158 -3.36 11.02 8.11
C LEU A 158 -4.52 10.59 9.02
N LEU A 159 -5.08 11.52 9.80
CA LEU A 159 -6.24 11.28 10.66
C LEU A 159 -7.48 10.93 9.84
N LYS A 160 -7.81 11.73 8.82
CA LYS A 160 -8.98 11.47 7.97
C LYS A 160 -8.82 10.19 7.14
N ALA A 161 -7.60 9.88 6.71
CA ALA A 161 -7.30 8.60 6.07
C ALA A 161 -7.52 7.44 7.06
N LYS A 162 -7.06 7.59 8.31
CA LYS A 162 -7.33 6.62 9.40
C LYS A 162 -8.83 6.45 9.66
N GLU A 163 -9.62 7.52 9.61
CA GLU A 163 -11.09 7.43 9.76
C GLU A 163 -11.74 6.72 8.56
N SER A 164 -11.22 6.93 7.35
CA SER A 164 -11.73 6.31 6.12
C SER A 164 -11.47 4.80 6.03
N ILE A 165 -10.46 4.30 6.74
CA ILE A 165 -10.14 2.85 6.79
C ILE A 165 -10.82 2.13 7.97
N GLN A 166 -11.41 2.86 8.92
CA GLN A 166 -12.08 2.31 10.10
C GLN A 166 -13.54 1.96 9.86
N TYR A 167 -14.04 0.92 10.51
CA TYR A 167 -15.44 0.52 10.42
C TYR A 167 -16.09 0.44 11.81
N GLU A 168 -17.29 1.02 11.94
CA GLU A 168 -17.97 1.28 13.23
C GLU A 168 -18.18 0.03 14.10
N ASN A 169 -18.24 -1.17 13.52
CA ASN A 169 -18.56 -2.43 14.22
C ASN A 169 -17.52 -3.55 14.04
N GLY A 170 -16.28 -3.22 13.68
CA GLY A 170 -15.27 -4.23 13.37
C GLY A 170 -14.77 -4.99 14.60
N PHE A 171 -15.33 -6.18 14.86
CA PHE A 171 -14.63 -7.21 15.65
C PHE A 171 -13.23 -7.39 15.03
N LEU A 172 -12.15 -7.29 15.81
CA LEU A 172 -10.76 -7.33 15.31
C LEU A 172 -10.34 -6.14 14.41
N ASP A 173 -10.94 -4.94 14.51
CA ASP A 173 -10.43 -3.74 13.80
C ASP A 173 -9.25 -3.08 14.53
N PHE A 174 -8.05 -3.64 14.35
CA PHE A 174 -6.83 -3.16 14.98
C PHE A 174 -6.27 -1.88 14.36
N SER A 175 -6.78 -1.45 13.21
CA SER A 175 -6.36 -0.18 12.59
C SER A 175 -6.64 1.00 13.53
N ARG A 176 -7.71 0.90 14.33
CA ARG A 176 -8.12 1.92 15.30
C ARG A 176 -7.13 2.09 16.45
N GLU A 177 -6.64 0.97 16.97
CA GLU A 177 -5.77 0.92 18.15
C GLU A 177 -4.29 1.06 17.79
N LEU A 178 -3.88 0.51 16.65
CA LEU A 178 -2.47 0.48 16.25
C LEU A 178 -2.01 1.81 15.68
N LEU A 179 -2.80 2.44 14.81
CA LEU A 179 -2.35 3.57 13.99
C LEU A 179 -2.56 4.90 14.71
N ASP A 180 -1.49 5.58 15.07
CA ASP A 180 -1.49 6.95 15.55
C ASP A 180 -0.98 7.93 14.46
N PRO A 181 -1.80 8.91 14.03
CA PRO A 181 -1.43 9.89 13.00
C PRO A 181 -0.24 10.78 13.38
N GLU A 182 -0.11 11.18 14.64
CA GLU A 182 1.00 12.03 15.11
C GLU A 182 2.31 11.24 15.09
N LEU A 183 2.27 9.97 15.52
CA LEU A 183 3.39 9.06 15.47
C LEU A 183 3.81 8.75 14.03
N LEU A 184 2.86 8.53 13.12
CA LEU A 184 3.15 8.37 11.69
C LEU A 184 3.85 9.61 11.13
N TYR A 185 3.33 10.80 11.45
CA TYR A 185 3.99 12.05 11.07
C TYR A 185 5.42 12.14 11.63
N ASP A 186 5.59 11.80 12.90
CA ASP A 186 6.87 11.91 13.58
C ASP A 186 7.92 10.95 13.00
N ILE A 187 7.51 9.71 12.71
CA ILE A 187 8.36 8.69 12.09
C ILE A 187 8.71 9.09 10.65
N ILE A 188 7.75 9.52 9.84
CA ILE A 188 7.95 9.64 8.38
C ILE A 188 8.49 11.02 7.98
N TYR A 189 8.12 12.09 8.68
CA TYR A 189 8.34 13.48 8.23
C TYR A 189 9.05 14.38 9.26
N ASN A 190 8.89 14.14 10.57
CA ASN A 190 9.43 15.05 11.59
C ASN A 190 10.93 14.88 11.82
N ARG A 191 11.72 15.75 11.20
CA ARG A 191 13.18 15.82 11.35
C ARG A 191 13.71 16.06 12.78
N LYS A 192 12.85 16.44 13.74
CA LYS A 192 13.23 16.70 15.13
C LYS A 192 12.88 15.54 16.07
N ALA A 193 12.04 14.60 15.63
CA ALA A 193 11.69 13.44 16.44
C ALA A 193 12.90 12.50 16.54
N GLU A 194 13.18 12.01 17.75
CA GLU A 194 14.29 11.09 18.04
C GLU A 194 14.21 9.80 17.23
N ASN A 195 12.98 9.33 16.97
CA ASN A 195 12.68 8.10 16.24
C ASN A 195 12.30 8.32 14.77
N SER A 196 12.69 9.46 14.18
CA SER A 196 12.35 9.77 12.80
C SER A 196 13.21 9.00 11.80
N LEU A 197 12.58 8.45 10.76
CA LEU A 197 13.27 7.92 9.60
C LEU A 197 13.71 9.02 8.63
N THR A 198 13.16 10.24 8.71
CA THR A 198 13.55 11.33 7.78
C THR A 198 15.04 11.64 7.88
N SER A 199 15.60 11.67 9.09
CA SER A 199 17.02 11.91 9.29
C SER A 199 17.87 10.82 8.62
N VAL A 200 17.46 9.57 8.78
CA VAL A 200 18.12 8.38 8.21
C VAL A 200 18.02 8.37 6.68
N PHE A 201 16.86 8.72 6.12
CA PHE A 201 16.69 8.86 4.68
C PHE A 201 17.64 9.91 4.11
N ASP A 202 17.71 11.10 4.72
CA ASP A 202 18.61 12.17 4.28
C ASP A 202 20.09 11.75 4.41
N GLN A 203 20.47 11.10 5.52
CA GLN A 203 21.82 10.57 5.74
C GLN A 203 22.20 9.46 4.76
N SER A 204 21.22 8.68 4.29
CA SER A 204 21.46 7.59 3.34
C SER A 204 21.72 8.10 1.92
N ILE A 205 21.16 9.25 1.56
CA ILE A 205 21.30 9.86 0.24
C ILE A 205 22.53 10.77 0.17
N HIS A 206 22.83 11.49 1.25
CA HIS A 206 23.90 12.48 1.25
C HIS A 206 25.14 11.96 1.97
N LEU A 207 26.33 12.20 1.40
CA LEU A 207 27.60 11.90 2.08
C LEU A 207 27.86 12.85 3.27
N VAL A 208 27.37 14.08 3.17
CA VAL A 208 27.48 15.12 4.21
C VAL A 208 26.14 15.86 4.29
N THR A 209 25.60 15.97 5.49
CA THR A 209 24.34 16.64 5.79
C THR A 209 24.59 17.84 6.70
N LYS A 210 24.08 19.01 6.32
CA LYS A 210 24.17 20.27 7.09
C LYS A 210 22.93 20.56 7.94
N ASN A 211 22.01 19.61 8.03
CA ASN A 211 20.80 19.77 8.83
C ASN A 211 21.18 19.98 10.31
N LYS A 212 20.60 20.97 10.96
CA LYS A 212 20.91 21.31 12.35
C LYS A 212 20.54 20.20 13.35
N ASN A 213 19.59 19.34 13.01
CA ASN A 213 19.11 18.28 13.89
C ASN A 213 20.01 17.02 13.86
N TYR A 214 20.69 16.77 12.74
CA TYR A 214 21.55 15.60 12.54
C TYR A 214 22.72 15.95 11.60
N PRO A 215 23.58 16.91 11.99
CA PRO A 215 24.71 17.30 11.16
C PRO A 215 25.72 16.15 11.10
N THR A 216 26.33 15.95 9.93
CA THR A 216 27.44 14.99 9.82
C THR A 216 28.59 15.43 10.73
N GLU A 217 29.09 14.50 11.54
CA GLU A 217 30.17 14.77 12.48
C GLU A 217 31.48 15.19 11.78
N LYS A 218 32.33 15.90 12.51
CA LYS A 218 33.64 16.34 11.98
C LYS A 218 34.48 15.10 11.62
N ARG A 219 35.01 15.09 10.38
CA ARG A 219 35.77 13.96 9.82
C ARG A 219 34.94 12.67 9.61
N ASN A 220 33.62 12.80 9.47
CA ASN A 220 32.73 11.69 9.13
C ASN A 220 32.09 11.90 7.73
N LEU A 221 31.66 10.82 7.08
CA LEU A 221 30.94 10.79 5.81
C LEU A 221 29.68 9.91 5.93
N ASN A 222 28.79 10.26 6.88
CA ASN A 222 27.58 9.51 7.23
C ASN A 222 27.84 7.99 7.24
N PHE A 223 27.12 7.22 6.43
CA PHE A 223 27.18 5.76 6.42
C PHE A 223 28.50 5.15 5.92
N ILE A 224 29.40 5.94 5.30
CA ILE A 224 30.65 5.40 4.73
C ILE A 224 31.59 4.87 5.81
N PHE A 225 31.57 5.46 7.01
CA PHE A 225 32.44 5.06 8.12
C PHE A 225 31.66 4.37 9.26
N SER A 226 30.46 3.85 8.97
CA SER A 226 29.68 3.09 9.95
C SER A 226 30.35 1.76 10.29
N ASP A 227 30.40 1.45 11.59
CA ASP A 227 30.85 0.16 12.13
C ASP A 227 29.69 -0.82 12.29
N ASP A 228 30.00 -2.05 12.68
CA ASP A 228 29.01 -3.13 12.83
C ASP A 228 27.88 -2.78 13.82
N LYS A 229 28.19 -2.03 14.88
CA LYS A 229 27.20 -1.59 15.86
C LYS A 229 26.22 -0.61 15.23
N ILE A 230 26.74 0.39 14.51
CA ILE A 230 25.92 1.36 13.80
C ILE A 230 25.03 0.66 12.78
N TRP A 231 25.57 -0.32 12.04
CA TRP A 231 24.78 -1.11 11.10
C TRP A 231 23.65 -1.87 11.79
N ASP A 232 23.92 -2.55 12.90
CA ASP A 232 22.92 -3.28 13.68
C ASP A 232 21.83 -2.36 14.23
N ASP A 233 22.19 -1.17 14.70
CA ASP A 233 21.25 -0.16 15.22
C ASP A 233 20.29 0.32 14.11
N PHE A 234 20.82 0.63 12.92
CA PHE A 234 19.98 1.03 11.78
C PHE A 234 19.17 -0.14 11.19
N TRP A 235 19.71 -1.35 11.21
CA TRP A 235 18.98 -2.55 10.81
C TRP A 235 17.80 -2.80 11.76
N HIS A 236 18.02 -2.64 13.07
CA HIS A 236 16.97 -2.69 14.08
C HIS A 236 15.91 -1.61 13.83
N LEU A 237 16.33 -0.36 13.63
CA LEU A 237 15.42 0.76 13.40
C LEU A 237 14.52 0.50 12.18
N PHE A 238 15.07 -0.06 11.10
CA PHE A 238 14.27 -0.41 9.92
C PHE A 238 13.12 -1.36 10.30
N TYR A 239 13.42 -2.47 11.00
CA TYR A 239 12.40 -3.44 11.40
C TYR A 239 11.52 -2.99 12.57
N GLU A 240 11.89 -1.93 13.28
CA GLU A 240 11.06 -1.33 14.31
C GLU A 240 9.98 -0.43 13.69
N LYS A 241 10.34 0.37 12.66
CA LYS A 241 9.45 1.40 12.10
C LYS A 241 8.74 0.99 10.83
N THR A 242 9.41 0.27 9.93
CA THR A 242 8.89 -0.06 8.59
C THR A 242 7.62 -0.90 8.62
N PRO A 243 7.47 -1.94 9.47
CA PRO A 243 6.22 -2.70 9.53
C PRO A 243 5.00 -1.83 9.85
N TYR A 244 5.16 -0.87 10.77
CA TYR A 244 4.11 0.07 11.16
C TYR A 244 3.68 0.98 10.00
N ILE A 245 4.64 1.55 9.27
CA ILE A 245 4.37 2.39 8.09
C ILE A 245 3.71 1.56 6.98
N LEU A 246 4.18 0.33 6.77
CA LEU A 246 3.69 -0.53 5.70
C LEU A 246 2.26 -1.02 5.95
N ILE A 247 1.90 -1.29 7.21
CA ILE A 247 0.50 -1.58 7.57
C ILE A 247 -0.40 -0.41 7.15
N TYR A 248 -0.05 0.81 7.54
CA TYR A 248 -0.82 2.00 7.15
C TYR A 248 -0.92 2.17 5.63
N LEU A 249 0.21 2.04 4.93
CA LEU A 249 0.27 2.17 3.48
C LEU A 249 -0.63 1.16 2.76
N VAL A 250 -0.61 -0.11 3.20
CA VAL A 250 -1.45 -1.16 2.62
C VAL A 250 -2.93 -0.88 2.89
N GLU A 251 -3.32 -0.47 4.10
CA GLU A 251 -4.71 -0.11 4.39
C GLU A 251 -5.20 1.06 3.53
N VAL A 252 -4.38 2.09 3.33
CA VAL A 252 -4.72 3.21 2.42
C VAL A 252 -4.89 2.74 0.98
N ALA A 253 -3.95 1.93 0.47
CA ALA A 253 -4.03 1.43 -0.91
C ALA A 253 -5.25 0.53 -1.13
N ILE A 254 -5.56 -0.33 -0.16
CA ILE A 254 -6.74 -1.20 -0.17
C ILE A 254 -8.02 -0.37 -0.13
N ALA A 255 -8.11 0.65 0.73
CA ALA A 255 -9.32 1.47 0.81
C ALA A 255 -9.61 2.24 -0.49
N ILE A 256 -8.58 2.71 -1.19
CA ILE A 256 -8.74 3.30 -2.53
C ILE A 256 -9.25 2.24 -3.51
N PHE A 257 -8.65 1.05 -3.51
CA PHE A 257 -9.09 -0.05 -4.37
C PHE A 257 -10.55 -0.44 -4.09
N GLU A 258 -10.92 -0.63 -2.82
CA GLU A 258 -12.27 -0.98 -2.40
C GLU A 258 -13.29 0.07 -2.81
N LYS A 259 -12.96 1.36 -2.66
CA LYS A 259 -13.81 2.50 -3.04
C LYS A 259 -14.10 2.55 -4.54
N TYR A 260 -13.07 2.49 -5.40
CA TYR A 260 -13.26 2.75 -6.83
C TYR A 260 -13.67 1.53 -7.66
N PHE A 261 -13.64 0.35 -7.04
CA PHE A 261 -14.07 -0.91 -7.66
C PHE A 261 -15.29 -1.51 -6.98
N ASP A 262 -15.97 -0.74 -6.13
CA ASP A 262 -17.23 -1.10 -5.47
C ASP A 262 -17.20 -2.51 -4.85
N ILE A 263 -16.13 -2.81 -4.12
CA ILE A 263 -15.95 -4.14 -3.52
C ILE A 263 -16.97 -4.34 -2.41
N ASP A 264 -17.69 -5.46 -2.46
CA ASP A 264 -18.73 -5.81 -1.48
C ASP A 264 -18.20 -5.82 -0.04
N LEU A 265 -19.00 -5.30 0.89
CA LEU A 265 -18.63 -5.16 2.30
C LEU A 265 -18.22 -6.50 2.95
N GLU A 266 -18.82 -7.62 2.53
CA GLU A 266 -18.46 -8.95 3.02
C GLU A 266 -17.04 -9.34 2.61
N ILE A 267 -16.64 -9.05 1.36
CA ILE A 267 -15.30 -9.29 0.81
C ILE A 267 -14.28 -8.40 1.51
N VAL A 268 -14.60 -7.12 1.67
CA VAL A 268 -13.77 -6.14 2.41
C VAL A 268 -13.50 -6.65 3.83
N THR A 269 -14.57 -7.08 4.52
CA THR A 269 -14.51 -7.58 5.90
C THR A 269 -13.63 -8.83 6.02
N LEU A 270 -13.82 -9.79 5.10
CA LEU A 270 -13.05 -11.03 5.05
C LEU A 270 -11.55 -10.76 4.87
N ASN A 271 -11.18 -9.95 3.88
CA ASN A 271 -9.79 -9.58 3.62
C ASN A 271 -9.15 -8.90 4.82
N ARG A 272 -9.90 -8.00 5.47
CA ARG A 272 -9.42 -7.34 6.69
C ARG A 272 -9.15 -8.32 7.82
N TYR A 273 -10.04 -9.27 8.08
CA TYR A 273 -9.82 -10.27 9.13
C TYR A 273 -8.57 -11.11 8.88
N ILE A 274 -8.36 -11.55 7.64
CA ILE A 274 -7.15 -12.29 7.27
C ILE A 274 -5.89 -11.45 7.53
N ARG A 275 -5.87 -10.19 7.07
CA ARG A 275 -4.73 -9.27 7.30
C ARG A 275 -4.50 -9.01 8.78
N ASN A 276 -5.54 -8.72 9.55
CA ASN A 276 -5.42 -8.38 10.96
C ASN A 276 -4.91 -9.56 11.78
N LEU A 277 -5.41 -10.77 11.54
CA LEU A 277 -4.89 -11.98 12.19
C LEU A 277 -3.41 -12.19 11.83
N LYS A 278 -3.02 -11.94 10.57
CA LYS A 278 -1.62 -12.00 10.15
C LYS A 278 -0.72 -11.00 10.86
N ILE A 279 -1.17 -9.76 11.02
CA ILE A 279 -0.45 -8.73 11.76
C ILE A 279 -0.26 -9.17 13.23
N ILE A 280 -1.33 -9.66 13.86
CA ILE A 280 -1.27 -10.13 15.25
C ILE A 280 -0.29 -11.28 15.40
N PHE A 281 -0.40 -12.35 14.59
CA PHE A 281 0.50 -13.49 14.70
C PHE A 281 1.98 -13.11 14.47
N ALA A 282 2.24 -12.12 13.63
CA ALA A 282 3.59 -11.62 13.39
C ALA A 282 4.13 -10.74 14.54
N LEU A 283 3.27 -9.96 15.22
CA LEU A 283 3.69 -8.96 16.22
C LEU A 283 3.55 -9.42 17.67
N SER A 284 2.55 -10.23 18.01
CA SER A 284 2.21 -10.58 19.40
C SER A 284 3.19 -11.55 20.04
N GLY A 285 3.95 -12.33 19.26
CA GLY A 285 4.94 -13.28 19.76
C GLY A 285 4.38 -14.48 20.56
N GLU A 286 3.15 -14.40 21.05
CA GLU A 286 2.44 -15.39 21.87
C GLU A 286 1.37 -16.14 21.07
N GLU A 287 1.25 -17.45 21.32
CA GLU A 287 0.19 -18.28 20.76
C GLU A 287 -1.15 -17.97 21.45
N ASN A 288 -2.11 -17.40 20.70
CA ASN A 288 -3.46 -17.17 21.18
C ASN A 288 -4.44 -18.14 20.51
N LYS A 289 -4.78 -19.22 21.23
CA LYS A 289 -5.65 -20.31 20.74
C LYS A 289 -7.03 -19.86 20.24
N GLU A 290 -7.57 -18.76 20.78
CA GLU A 290 -8.86 -18.22 20.33
C GLU A 290 -8.73 -17.58 18.95
N LEU A 291 -7.71 -16.75 18.74
CA LEU A 291 -7.40 -16.17 17.43
C LEU A 291 -7.02 -17.23 16.40
N GLU A 292 -6.32 -18.29 16.83
CA GLU A 292 -6.03 -19.44 15.98
C GLU A 292 -7.31 -20.14 15.52
N SER A 293 -8.25 -20.36 16.43
CA SER A 293 -9.54 -20.98 16.09
C SER A 293 -10.34 -20.12 15.11
N ILE A 294 -10.29 -18.78 15.24
CA ILE A 294 -10.92 -17.85 14.29
C ILE A 294 -10.25 -17.95 12.91
N PHE A 295 -8.91 -17.97 12.87
CA PHE A 295 -8.18 -18.11 11.61
C PHE A 295 -8.52 -19.42 10.90
N ASP A 296 -8.50 -20.53 11.64
CA ASP A 296 -8.87 -21.86 11.12
C ASP A 296 -10.32 -21.87 10.61
N LEU A 297 -11.25 -21.19 11.29
CA LEU A 297 -12.65 -21.06 10.86
C LEU A 297 -12.78 -20.28 9.54
N LEU A 298 -12.06 -19.18 9.38
CA LEU A 298 -12.08 -18.39 8.13
C LEU A 298 -11.68 -19.25 6.93
N PHE A 299 -10.57 -19.98 7.05
CA PHE A 299 -10.06 -20.80 5.96
C PHE A 299 -10.73 -22.19 5.84
N SER A 300 -11.53 -22.63 6.83
CA SER A 300 -12.31 -23.88 6.72
C SER A 300 -13.73 -23.69 6.20
N SER A 301 -14.19 -22.45 6.08
CA SER A 301 -15.50 -22.13 5.51
C SER A 301 -15.49 -22.24 3.98
N ASP A 302 -16.61 -22.62 3.37
CA ASP A 302 -16.82 -22.59 1.90
C ASP A 302 -16.79 -21.15 1.32
N ASN A 303 -16.49 -20.14 2.14
CA ASN A 303 -16.51 -18.73 1.78
C ASN A 303 -15.25 -18.27 1.02
N LEU A 304 -14.16 -19.05 1.10
CA LEU A 304 -12.91 -18.79 0.38
C LEU A 304 -12.68 -19.86 -0.66
N SER A 305 -12.38 -19.44 -1.89
CA SER A 305 -11.86 -20.32 -2.92
C SER A 305 -10.56 -19.75 -3.44
N MET A 306 -9.55 -20.60 -3.51
CA MET A 306 -8.25 -20.26 -4.09
C MET A 306 -7.98 -21.26 -5.21
N THR A 307 -7.38 -20.78 -6.30
CA THR A 307 -6.91 -21.64 -7.39
C THR A 307 -5.41 -21.55 -7.49
N CYS A 308 -4.76 -22.68 -7.78
CA CYS A 308 -3.33 -22.70 -7.99
C CYS A 308 -2.97 -22.00 -9.30
N GLU A 309 -2.07 -21.01 -9.25
CA GLU A 309 -1.58 -20.27 -10.42
C GLU A 309 -1.01 -21.20 -11.50
N GLU A 310 -0.36 -22.30 -11.11
CA GLU A 310 0.32 -23.21 -12.04
C GLU A 310 -0.62 -24.27 -12.61
N CYS A 311 -1.42 -24.94 -11.78
CA CYS A 311 -2.23 -26.07 -12.22
C CYS A 311 -3.73 -25.77 -12.38
N GLY A 312 -4.19 -24.58 -12.00
CA GLY A 312 -5.58 -24.12 -12.12
C GLY A 312 -6.57 -24.88 -11.24
N ARG A 313 -6.10 -25.81 -10.38
CA ARG A 313 -6.98 -26.57 -9.49
C ARG A 313 -7.30 -25.78 -8.23
N LEU A 314 -8.52 -25.98 -7.74
CA LEU A 314 -8.96 -25.42 -6.46
C LEU A 314 -8.15 -26.01 -5.30
N TYR A 315 -7.72 -25.14 -4.41
CA TYR A 315 -7.12 -25.53 -3.14
C TYR A 315 -8.14 -26.20 -2.24
N LYS A 316 -7.70 -27.26 -1.55
CA LYS A 316 -8.43 -27.85 -0.43
C LYS A 316 -7.82 -27.31 0.86
N PHE A 317 -8.58 -26.54 1.62
CA PHE A 317 -8.16 -26.04 2.93
C PHE A 317 -8.15 -27.15 3.97
N ASN A 318 -7.14 -28.00 3.90
CA ASN A 318 -6.83 -28.95 4.97
C ASN A 318 -5.90 -28.31 6.01
N SER A 319 -5.70 -29.02 7.11
CA SER A 319 -4.86 -28.54 8.23
C SER A 319 -3.43 -28.19 7.84
N ILE A 320 -2.87 -28.79 6.79
CA ILE A 320 -1.51 -28.49 6.33
C ILE A 320 -1.48 -27.12 5.65
N LEU A 321 -2.39 -26.89 4.69
CA LEU A 321 -2.47 -25.62 3.97
C LEU A 321 -2.80 -24.47 4.92
N VAL A 322 -3.77 -24.65 5.81
CA VAL A 322 -4.15 -23.62 6.78
C VAL A 322 -2.97 -23.27 7.69
N ARG A 323 -2.19 -24.26 8.13
CA ARG A 323 -0.97 -24.01 8.91
C ARG A 323 0.09 -23.24 8.12
N GLU A 324 0.35 -23.60 6.86
CA GLU A 324 1.28 -22.85 6.00
C GLU A 324 0.81 -21.40 5.80
N ILE A 325 -0.47 -21.24 5.48
CA ILE A 325 -1.12 -19.93 5.35
C ILE A 325 -1.07 -19.16 6.67
N LYS A 326 -1.06 -19.79 7.83
CA LYS A 326 -0.94 -19.10 9.13
C LYS A 326 0.51 -18.70 9.42
N GLU A 327 1.43 -19.64 9.35
CA GLU A 327 2.80 -19.52 9.88
C GLU A 327 3.79 -18.92 8.88
N ASP A 328 3.49 -18.98 7.59
CA ASP A 328 4.38 -18.55 6.53
C ASP A 328 3.68 -17.54 5.59
N TYR A 329 4.48 -16.89 4.74
CA TYR A 329 4.02 -16.04 3.64
C TYR A 329 4.01 -16.81 2.31
N LEU A 330 4.42 -18.08 2.33
CA LEU A 330 4.39 -19.01 1.23
C LEU A 330 3.50 -20.21 1.58
N TYR A 331 2.85 -20.79 0.59
CA TYR A 331 2.09 -22.02 0.76
C TYR A 331 2.26 -22.92 -0.47
N THR A 332 2.10 -24.23 -0.27
CA THR A 332 2.39 -25.22 -1.31
C THR A 332 1.11 -25.81 -1.88
N CYS A 333 0.99 -25.80 -3.21
CA CYS A 333 -0.04 -26.53 -3.91
C CYS A 333 0.05 -28.02 -3.64
N GLN A 334 -0.98 -28.58 -3.03
CA GLN A 334 -1.05 -30.00 -2.70
C GLN A 334 -1.26 -30.89 -3.92
N ASN A 335 -1.62 -30.31 -5.06
CA ASN A 335 -1.85 -31.02 -6.31
C ASN A 335 -0.61 -31.08 -7.21
N CYS A 336 0.16 -30.00 -7.33
CA CYS A 336 1.32 -29.92 -8.23
C CYS A 336 2.65 -29.60 -7.53
N GLY A 337 2.64 -29.27 -6.24
CA GLY A 337 3.83 -28.89 -5.48
C GLY A 337 4.35 -27.49 -5.77
N PHE A 338 3.65 -26.70 -6.60
CA PHE A 338 4.01 -25.30 -6.85
C PHE A 338 3.86 -24.49 -5.56
N VAL A 339 4.84 -23.64 -5.26
CA VAL A 339 4.79 -22.76 -4.10
C VAL A 339 4.24 -21.41 -4.55
N GLU A 340 3.33 -20.85 -3.78
CA GLU A 340 2.65 -19.58 -4.07
C GLU A 340 2.86 -18.61 -2.91
N ARG A 341 2.71 -17.32 -3.21
CA ARG A 341 2.80 -16.24 -2.22
C ARG A 341 1.42 -15.95 -1.66
N LEU A 342 1.35 -15.78 -0.35
CA LEU A 342 0.10 -15.61 0.38
C LEU A 342 -0.51 -14.22 0.25
N GLY A 343 0.31 -13.18 0.10
CA GLY A 343 -0.21 -11.81 0.05
C GLY A 343 -1.07 -11.61 -1.19
N GLN A 344 -2.37 -11.79 -1.02
CA GLN A 344 -3.38 -11.68 -2.05
C GLN A 344 -4.58 -10.94 -1.45
N TYR A 345 -5.19 -10.09 -2.27
CA TYR A 345 -6.51 -9.55 -2.02
C TYR A 345 -7.55 -10.51 -2.61
N PHE A 346 -8.31 -11.19 -1.75
CA PHE A 346 -9.28 -12.21 -2.11
C PHE A 346 -10.54 -11.55 -2.68
N VAL A 347 -10.73 -11.64 -3.99
CA VAL A 347 -11.90 -11.14 -4.71
C VAL A 347 -12.14 -12.04 -5.93
N SER A 348 -13.41 -12.26 -6.30
CA SER A 348 -13.74 -13.14 -7.41
C SER A 348 -13.39 -12.52 -8.76
N ASP A 349 -12.99 -13.37 -9.71
CA ASP A 349 -12.73 -12.98 -11.10
C ASP A 349 -13.98 -12.37 -11.76
N GLU A 350 -15.19 -12.81 -11.36
CA GLU A 350 -16.47 -12.30 -11.87
C GLU A 350 -16.68 -10.82 -11.51
N LEU A 351 -16.38 -10.42 -10.27
CA LEU A 351 -16.53 -9.05 -9.82
C LEU A 351 -15.55 -8.11 -10.54
N LEU A 352 -14.32 -8.58 -10.78
CA LEU A 352 -13.30 -7.81 -11.49
C LEU A 352 -13.48 -7.75 -13.01
N ASN A 353 -14.19 -8.71 -13.61
CA ASN A 353 -14.47 -8.73 -15.05
C ASN A 353 -15.43 -7.61 -15.49
N TYR A 354 -16.06 -6.90 -14.56
CA TYR A 354 -16.91 -5.78 -14.89
C TYR A 354 -16.08 -4.59 -15.38
N LYS A 355 -16.13 -4.32 -16.70
CA LYS A 355 -15.50 -3.13 -17.28
C LYS A 355 -16.18 -1.88 -16.75
N ARG A 356 -15.38 -0.97 -16.19
CA ARG A 356 -15.84 0.36 -15.78
C ARG A 356 -16.48 1.07 -16.97
N LYS A 357 -17.73 1.46 -16.79
CA LYS A 357 -18.55 2.19 -17.76
C LYS A 357 -19.08 3.41 -17.05
N ILE A 358 -18.83 4.58 -17.61
CA ILE A 358 -19.50 5.81 -17.18
C ILE A 358 -20.42 6.31 -18.27
N VAL A 359 -21.57 6.83 -17.83
CA VAL A 359 -22.52 7.51 -18.69
C VAL A 359 -22.39 9.00 -18.39
N ILE A 360 -22.17 9.79 -19.43
CA ILE A 360 -22.06 11.25 -19.35
C ILE A 360 -23.29 11.83 -20.03
N ASP A 361 -24.09 12.59 -19.29
CA ASP A 361 -25.11 13.45 -19.86
C ASP A 361 -24.46 14.68 -20.47
N ASN A 362 -24.49 14.74 -21.80
CA ASN A 362 -24.03 15.86 -22.61
C ASN A 362 -25.19 16.57 -23.29
N SER A 363 -26.37 16.61 -22.64
CA SER A 363 -27.52 17.40 -23.11
C SER A 363 -27.27 18.91 -23.06
N ASP A 364 -26.45 19.36 -22.12
CA ASP A 364 -25.92 20.71 -22.06
C ASP A 364 -24.44 20.70 -22.51
N ASN A 365 -24.13 21.36 -23.63
CA ASN A 365 -22.78 21.41 -24.16
C ASN A 365 -21.78 22.13 -23.24
N GLU A 366 -22.27 22.98 -22.32
CA GLU A 366 -21.43 23.72 -21.37
C GLU A 366 -21.38 23.06 -19.99
N ASN A 367 -22.15 21.98 -19.75
CA ASN A 367 -22.27 21.38 -18.43
C ASN A 367 -22.56 19.87 -18.51
N TRP A 368 -21.50 19.09 -18.75
CA TRP A 368 -21.59 17.63 -18.75
C TRP A 368 -21.71 17.08 -17.33
N LYS A 369 -22.51 16.01 -17.15
CA LYS A 369 -22.71 15.41 -15.83
C LYS A 369 -22.61 13.89 -15.86
N LEU A 370 -22.11 13.31 -14.78
CA LEU A 370 -22.16 11.87 -14.57
C LEU A 370 -23.61 11.43 -14.29
N VAL A 371 -24.04 10.31 -14.90
CA VAL A 371 -25.39 9.71 -14.74
C VAL A 371 -25.31 8.31 -14.18
#